data_AF-A0A4Y2TVF0-F1
#
_entry.id   AF-A0A4Y2TVF0-F1
#
_cell.length_a   1.000
_cell.length_b   1.000
_cell.length_c   1.000
_cell.angle_alpha   90.00
_cell.angle_beta   90.00
_cell.angle_gamma   90.00
#
_symmetry.space_group_name_H-M   'P 1'
#
loop_
_entity.id
_entity.type
_entity.pdbx_description
1 polymer ?
#
loop_
_entity_poly.entity_id
_entity_poly.type
_entity_poly.pdbx_seq_one_letter_code
_entity_poly.pdbx_strand_id
1 'polypeptide(L)'
;MLIFFFLPTALTPDYMDILMLKEGKCKVKDKFYSSKDLQNSNLVIKCKKSILFLHAISSCDTTSGFYGKGKLQAVQLFNHSKFFQDIPEIFNNTKSTYTEIERAGERFIIVLYSNMKKVA
;
A
#
# COMPACT_ATOMS: atom_id res chain seq x y z
N MET A 1 -2.41 10.36 5.55
CA MET A 1 -3.61 11.07 5.01
C MET A 1 -4.20 10.44 3.76
N LEU A 2 -3.53 10.40 2.59
CA LEU A 2 -4.01 9.54 1.47
C LEU A 2 -4.03 8.05 1.85
N ILE A 3 -3.29 7.68 2.89
CA ILE A 3 -3.05 6.31 3.34
C ILE A 3 -4.19 5.74 4.19
N PHE A 4 -4.92 6.56 4.96
CA PHE A 4 -6.14 6.11 5.67
C PHE A 4 -7.23 5.65 4.71
N PHE A 5 -7.14 6.10 3.47
CA PHE A 5 -8.14 5.86 2.44
C PHE A 5 -7.84 4.64 1.56
N PHE A 6 -6.67 4.01 1.70
CA PHE A 6 -6.27 2.86 0.88
C PHE A 6 -7.17 1.64 1.08
N LEU A 7 -7.46 1.27 2.33
CA LEU A 7 -8.30 0.12 2.63
C LEU A 7 -9.77 0.36 2.23
N PRO A 8 -10.41 1.50 2.56
CA PRO A 8 -11.72 1.84 2.01
C PRO A 8 -11.74 1.78 0.48
N THR A 9 -10.74 2.38 -0.19
CA THR A 9 -10.64 2.38 -1.66
C THR A 9 -10.51 0.97 -2.25
N ALA A 10 -9.79 0.07 -1.56
CA ALA A 10 -9.65 -1.33 -1.97
C ALA A 10 -10.96 -2.11 -1.88
N LEU A 11 -11.75 -1.86 -0.83
CA LEU A 11 -12.95 -2.63 -0.51
C LEU A 11 -14.23 -2.01 -1.10
N THR A 12 -14.16 -0.78 -1.60
CA THR A 12 -15.31 -0.08 -2.20
C THR A 12 -15.65 -0.71 -3.56
N PRO A 13 -16.90 -1.18 -3.76
CA PRO A 13 -17.35 -1.65 -5.07
C PRO A 13 -17.28 -0.54 -6.12
N ASP A 14 -16.98 -0.89 -7.38
CA ASP A 14 -16.73 0.09 -8.46
C ASP A 14 -17.94 1.05 -8.73
N TYR A 15 -19.15 0.69 -8.30
CA TYR A 15 -20.35 1.54 -8.42
C TYR A 15 -20.48 2.58 -7.30
N MET A 16 -19.90 2.35 -6.13
CA MET A 16 -19.93 3.26 -4.98
C MET A 16 -18.77 4.27 -5.04
N ASP A 17 -19.00 5.49 -4.54
CA ASP A 17 -17.91 6.44 -4.31
C ASP A 17 -17.93 6.92 -2.86
N ILE A 18 -16.83 6.68 -2.16
CA ILE A 18 -16.58 7.22 -0.82
C ILE A 18 -15.85 8.55 -0.98
N LEU A 19 -16.29 9.56 -0.23
CA LEU A 19 -15.63 10.86 -0.17
C LEU A 19 -14.99 11.03 1.22
N MET A 20 -13.69 11.33 1.24
CA MET A 20 -12.99 11.71 2.47
C MET A 20 -12.77 13.22 2.48
N LEU A 21 -13.39 13.91 3.43
CA LEU A 21 -13.11 15.31 3.71
C LEU A 21 -11.80 15.40 4.52
N LYS A 22 -10.81 16.05 3.94
CA LYS A 22 -9.66 16.54 4.69
C LYS A 22 -9.91 17.99 5.07
N GLU A 23 -10.02 18.22 6.37
CA GLU A 23 -10.02 19.56 6.91
C GLU A 23 -8.72 20.29 6.57
N GLY A 24 -8.89 21.52 6.12
CA GLY A 24 -7.84 22.49 5.90
C GLY A 24 -7.15 22.85 7.22
N LYS A 25 -5.96 23.42 7.13
CA LYS A 25 -5.26 24.00 8.29
C LYS A 25 -4.85 25.42 7.97
N CYS A 26 -5.17 26.35 8.85
CA CYS A 26 -4.88 27.79 8.69
C CYS A 26 -5.48 28.35 7.38
N LYS A 27 -4.65 28.82 6.45
CA LYS A 27 -5.08 29.38 5.15
C LYS A 27 -5.35 28.30 4.08
N VAL A 28 -5.09 27.03 4.37
CA VAL A 28 -5.37 25.93 3.45
C VAL A 28 -6.84 25.57 3.57
N LYS A 29 -7.57 25.56 2.44
CA LYS A 29 -8.98 25.15 2.39
C LYS A 29 -9.14 23.64 2.55
N ASP A 30 -10.34 23.24 2.94
CA ASP A 30 -10.77 21.85 2.96
C ASP A 30 -10.64 21.22 1.56
N LYS A 31 -10.36 19.92 1.54
CA LYS A 31 -10.22 19.15 0.31
C LYS A 31 -10.92 17.81 0.42
N PHE A 32 -11.76 17.51 -0.55
CA PHE A 32 -12.34 16.19 -0.72
C PHE A 32 -11.42 15.28 -1.52
N TYR A 33 -11.39 14.00 -1.15
CA TYR A 33 -10.76 12.92 -1.90
C TYR A 33 -11.83 11.88 -2.24
N SER A 34 -11.97 11.55 -3.52
CA SER A 34 -12.88 10.51 -4.00
C SER A 34 -12.17 9.17 -4.10
N SER A 35 -12.86 8.10 -3.72
CA SER A 35 -12.36 6.72 -3.90
C SER A 35 -12.26 6.37 -5.37
N LYS A 36 -13.19 6.84 -6.22
CA LYS A 36 -13.13 6.61 -7.67
C LYS A 36 -11.91 7.27 -8.29
N ASP A 37 -11.61 8.51 -7.93
CA ASP A 37 -10.39 9.20 -8.39
C ASP A 37 -9.13 8.43 -7.99
N LEU A 38 -9.11 7.90 -6.77
CA LEU A 38 -7.97 7.14 -6.28
C LEU A 38 -7.86 5.75 -6.95
N GLN A 39 -8.98 5.04 -7.15
CA GLN A 39 -9.04 3.77 -7.89
C GLN A 39 -8.58 3.93 -9.34
N ASN A 40 -8.92 5.05 -9.97
CA ASN A 40 -8.53 5.39 -11.34
C ASN A 40 -7.10 5.93 -11.45
N SER A 41 -6.40 6.11 -10.33
CA SER A 41 -5.00 6.53 -10.35
C SER A 41 -4.08 5.39 -10.83
N ASN A 42 -3.08 5.74 -11.65
CA ASN A 42 -2.06 4.79 -12.13
C ASN A 42 -1.36 4.01 -11.01
N LEU A 43 -1.32 4.57 -9.80
CA LEU A 43 -0.73 3.95 -8.62
C LEU A 43 -1.59 2.79 -8.10
N VAL A 44 -2.91 2.99 -7.99
CA VAL A 44 -3.84 1.99 -7.43
C VAL A 44 -4.24 0.95 -8.46
N ILE A 45 -4.37 1.31 -9.74
CA ILE A 45 -4.64 0.34 -10.82
C ILE A 45 -3.58 -0.78 -10.83
N LYS A 46 -2.30 -0.41 -10.73
CA LYS A 46 -1.19 -1.38 -10.68
C LYS A 46 -1.15 -2.20 -9.40
N CYS A 47 -1.74 -1.69 -8.32
CA CYS A 47 -1.69 -2.28 -6.99
C CYS A 47 -3.03 -2.85 -6.51
N LYS A 48 -4.09 -2.92 -7.33
CA LYS A 48 -5.46 -3.27 -6.85
C LYS A 48 -5.48 -4.62 -6.13
N LYS A 49 -4.76 -5.62 -6.63
CA LYS A 49 -4.59 -6.94 -5.99
C LYS A 49 -3.63 -6.91 -4.80
N SER A 50 -2.66 -6.01 -4.81
CA SER A 50 -1.55 -5.92 -3.85
C SER A 50 -1.83 -4.96 -2.70
N ILE A 51 -2.95 -4.24 -2.73
CA ILE A 51 -3.24 -3.14 -1.81
C ILE A 51 -3.34 -3.61 -0.35
N LEU A 52 -3.89 -4.80 -0.13
CA LEU A 52 -4.01 -5.42 1.19
C LEU A 52 -2.63 -5.82 1.73
N PHE A 53 -1.81 -6.49 0.90
CA PHE A 53 -0.44 -6.82 1.24
C PHE A 53 0.38 -5.56 1.56
N LEU A 54 0.32 -4.54 0.70
CA LEU A 54 1.04 -3.27 0.87
C LEU A 54 0.60 -2.53 2.14
N HIS A 55 -0.70 -2.58 2.46
CA HIS A 55 -1.22 -2.00 3.70
C HIS A 55 -0.68 -2.75 4.93
N ALA A 56 -0.71 -4.08 4.91
CA ALA A 56 -0.20 -4.91 6.01
C ALA A 56 1.30 -4.71 6.23
N ILE A 57 2.11 -4.73 5.16
CA ILE A 57 3.58 -4.67 5.26
C ILE A 57 4.10 -3.26 5.54
N SER A 58 3.41 -2.21 5.10
CA SER A 58 3.85 -0.82 5.32
C SER A 58 3.28 -0.19 6.60
N SER A 59 2.52 -0.97 7.37
CA SER A 59 1.77 -0.58 8.57
C SER A 59 0.66 0.44 8.33
N CYS A 60 -0.37 0.42 9.16
CA CYS A 60 -1.42 1.46 9.21
C CYS A 60 -0.87 2.75 9.87
N ASP A 61 -1.54 3.89 9.75
CA ASP A 61 -1.11 5.17 10.34
C ASP A 61 -1.04 5.11 11.89
N THR A 62 -1.65 4.11 12.54
CA THR A 62 -1.66 3.90 13.99
C THR A 62 -0.74 2.76 14.48
N THR A 63 -0.07 2.03 13.58
CA THR A 63 0.83 0.93 13.94
C THR A 63 2.27 1.31 13.65
N SER A 64 3.21 0.82 14.48
CA SER A 64 4.65 0.98 14.23
C SER A 64 5.02 0.43 12.84
N GLY A 65 5.69 1.25 12.04
CA GLY A 65 6.23 0.87 10.73
C GLY A 65 7.67 0.37 10.82
N PHE A 66 8.17 -0.18 9.70
CA PHE A 66 9.57 -0.53 9.55
C PHE A 66 10.48 0.71 9.71
N TYR A 67 11.49 0.61 10.58
CA TYR A 67 12.39 1.72 10.89
C TYR A 67 13.09 2.26 9.64
N GLY A 68 12.99 3.57 9.42
CA GLY A 68 13.60 4.24 8.26
C GLY A 68 12.95 3.90 6.91
N LYS A 69 11.81 3.18 6.89
CA LYS A 69 11.10 2.80 5.67
C LYS A 69 9.72 3.42 5.62
N GLY A 70 9.53 4.31 4.65
CA GLY A 70 8.25 4.96 4.41
C GLY A 70 7.31 4.13 3.52
N LYS A 71 6.00 4.30 3.69
CA LYS A 71 4.97 3.60 2.88
C LYS A 71 5.12 3.84 1.39
N LEU A 72 5.47 5.06 0.99
CA LEU A 72 5.74 5.40 -0.41
C LEU A 72 6.89 4.58 -0.98
N GLN A 73 7.95 4.34 -0.20
CA GLN A 73 9.08 3.51 -0.63
C GLN A 73 8.65 2.05 -0.85
N ALA A 74 7.81 1.50 0.03
CA ALA A 74 7.27 0.16 -0.13
C ALA A 74 6.42 0.03 -1.41
N VAL A 75 5.52 0.99 -1.67
CA VAL A 75 4.69 1.02 -2.88
C VAL A 75 5.54 1.18 -4.15
N GLN A 76 6.55 2.04 -4.14
CA GLN A 76 7.46 2.23 -5.28
C GLN A 76 8.28 0.96 -5.55
N LEU A 77 8.82 0.33 -4.50
CA LEU A 77 9.56 -0.92 -4.61
C LEU A 77 8.70 -2.04 -5.22
N PHE A 78 7.47 -2.17 -4.73
CA PHE A 78 6.52 -3.16 -5.23
C PHE A 78 6.20 -2.95 -6.72
N ASN A 79 5.95 -1.70 -7.13
CA ASN A 79 5.61 -1.37 -8.51
C ASN A 79 6.78 -1.52 -9.49
N HIS A 80 8.02 -1.37 -9.03
CA HIS A 80 9.20 -1.43 -9.89
C HIS A 80 9.66 -2.86 -10.18
N SER A 81 9.38 -3.80 -9.28
CA SER A 81 9.97 -5.14 -9.34
C SER A 81 8.94 -6.21 -9.75
N LYS A 82 9.21 -6.90 -10.86
CA LYS A 82 8.47 -8.11 -11.24
C LYS A 82 8.61 -9.24 -10.22
N PHE A 83 9.62 -9.15 -9.34
CA PHE A 83 9.93 -10.14 -8.31
C PHE A 83 8.86 -10.28 -7.22
N PHE A 84 7.92 -9.32 -7.11
CA PHE A 84 6.87 -9.34 -6.07
C PHE A 84 5.45 -9.59 -6.61
N GLN A 85 5.32 -9.98 -7.88
CA GLN A 85 4.00 -10.16 -8.50
C GLN A 85 3.23 -11.38 -7.97
N ASP A 86 3.94 -12.37 -7.43
CA ASP A 86 3.40 -13.57 -6.79
C ASP A 86 2.91 -13.33 -5.35
N ILE A 87 3.49 -12.33 -4.67
CA ILE A 87 3.17 -12.05 -3.27
C ILE A 87 1.67 -11.78 -3.02
N PRO A 88 0.97 -10.94 -3.82
CA PRO A 88 -0.46 -10.74 -3.66
C PRO A 88 -1.28 -12.01 -3.83
N GLU A 89 -0.86 -12.94 -4.68
CA GLU A 89 -1.56 -14.20 -4.92
C GLU A 89 -1.43 -15.11 -3.70
N ILE A 90 -0.23 -15.18 -3.13
CA ILE A 90 0.03 -15.90 -1.87
C ILE A 90 -0.76 -15.26 -0.72
N PHE A 91 -0.67 -13.93 -0.56
CA PHE A 91 -1.25 -13.23 0.57
C PHE A 91 -2.79 -13.27 0.59
N ASN A 92 -3.43 -13.17 -0.59
CA ASN A 92 -4.89 -13.15 -0.68
C ASN A 92 -5.51 -14.56 -0.78
N ASN A 93 -4.71 -15.62 -0.91
CA ASN A 93 -5.22 -16.98 -1.02
C ASN A 93 -5.50 -17.58 0.37
N THR A 94 -6.76 -17.93 0.62
CA THR A 94 -7.20 -18.52 1.90
C THR A 94 -6.63 -19.91 2.18
N LYS A 95 -6.03 -20.56 1.19
CA LYS A 95 -5.35 -21.85 1.33
C LYS A 95 -3.84 -21.72 1.59
N SER A 96 -3.29 -20.50 1.52
CA SER A 96 -1.87 -20.28 1.76
C SER A 96 -1.53 -20.65 3.19
N THR A 97 -0.41 -21.35 3.33
CA THR A 97 0.15 -21.70 4.62
C THR A 97 0.82 -20.50 5.28
N TYR A 98 0.96 -20.57 6.60
CA TYR A 98 1.72 -19.57 7.36
C TYR A 98 3.14 -19.37 6.79
N THR A 99 3.83 -20.46 6.47
CA THR A 99 5.21 -20.42 5.95
C THR A 99 5.30 -19.75 4.59
N GLU A 100 4.32 -19.92 3.71
CA GLU A 100 4.29 -19.22 2.41
C GLU A 100 4.11 -17.71 2.58
N ILE A 101 3.21 -17.30 3.48
CA ILE A 101 2.97 -15.90 3.80
C ILE A 101 4.21 -15.27 4.45
N GLU A 102 4.82 -15.97 5.41
CA GLU A 102 6.06 -15.55 6.09
C GLU A 102 7.20 -15.35 5.08
N ARG A 103 7.47 -16.34 4.22
CA ARG A 103 8.51 -16.25 3.18
C ARG A 103 8.25 -15.13 2.19
N ALA A 104 6.99 -14.91 1.78
CA ALA A 104 6.63 -13.81 0.90
C ALA A 104 6.90 -12.44 1.56
N GLY A 105 6.51 -12.29 2.83
CA GLY A 105 6.79 -11.09 3.62
C GLY A 105 8.29 -10.86 3.82
N GLU A 106 9.03 -11.89 4.21
CA GLU A 106 10.48 -11.86 4.40
C GLU A 106 11.20 -11.43 3.11
N ARG A 107 10.87 -12.03 1.96
CA ARG A 107 11.41 -11.64 0.65
C ARG A 107 11.24 -10.15 0.39
N PHE A 108 10.07 -9.59 0.71
CA PHE A 108 9.82 -8.17 0.53
C PHE A 108 10.65 -7.31 1.48
N ILE A 109 10.70 -7.67 2.77
CA ILE A 109 11.44 -6.94 3.81
C ILE A 109 12.94 -6.92 3.51
N ILE A 110 13.53 -8.05 3.13
CA ILE A 110 14.95 -8.15 2.77
C ILE A 110 15.29 -7.13 1.68
N VAL A 111 14.52 -7.08 0.59
CA VAL A 111 14.77 -6.14 -0.51
C VAL A 111 14.49 -4.69 -0.09
N LEU A 112 13.47 -4.47 0.74
CA LEU A 112 13.13 -3.15 1.29
C LEU A 112 14.32 -2.54 2.04
N TYR A 113 15.09 -3.34 2.76
CA TYR A 113 16.32 -2.92 3.44
C TYR A 113 17.58 -3.00 2.57
N SER A 114 17.65 -3.93 1.61
CA SER A 114 18.83 -4.14 0.75
C SER A 114 19.06 -3.04 -0.29
N ASN A 115 18.06 -2.19 -0.57
CA ASN A 115 18.20 -1.02 -1.45
C ASN A 115 19.08 0.12 -0.87
N MET A 116 19.92 -0.16 0.13
CA MET A 116 21.03 0.71 0.52
C MET A 116 22.18 0.62 -0.51
N LYS A 117 22.02 1.33 -1.62
CA LYS A 117 23.13 2.06 -2.25
C LYS A 117 22.75 3.53 -2.39
N LYS A 118 22.78 4.25 -1.27
CA LYS A 118 23.46 5.55 -1.28
C LYS A 118 24.86 5.27 -0.76
N VAL A 119 25.78 5.05 -1.70
CA VAL A 119 27.21 5.25 -1.46
C VAL A 119 27.39 6.77 -1.39
N ALA A 120 27.95 7.22 -0.26
CA ALA A 120 28.38 8.60 0.06
C ALA A 120 27.28 9.67 0.15
#